data_AF-A0A0T0MD86-F1
#
_entry.id   AF-A0A0T0MD86-F1
#
_cell.length_a   1.000
_cell.length_b   1.000
_cell.length_c   1.000
_cell.angle_alpha   90.00
_cell.angle_beta   90.00
_cell.angle_gamma   90.00
#
_symmetry.space_group_name_H-M   'P 1'
#
loop_
_entity.id
_entity.type
_entity.pdbx_description
1 polymer ?
#
loop_
_entity_poly.entity_id
_entity_poly.type
_entity_poly.pdbx_seq_one_letter_code
_entity_poly.pdbx_strand_id
1 'polypeptide(L)'
;MLAVVRDLEVGAVPRGRRRALVAALVLALTLAGCTADDGQVEPTATTSTPLPSPSPTPTPVSAQVGAPAEVATVLPAATAQDAALEASRAVFVRAPVVVVAPVDDVAAQLTAASAAVALGAPVLLTAPAADAAPLLAELARLDTEAVLAVGAATLTPPGSVTVVPVPAGAGADVLRTTTGARFGAPTEVPTGQETATVRALAGPRPPVLVVPGSLPTPSPTPAPTRTARPSAAQSRTPTATPVAVLPSTRPPAAVTATVALTGVGVDPLAALATLRAAGVPVLDAPGGDPRATTPGVQAIAAAAPEHTIALGAAFGPADQLARRVAAASTGVLLGGGGQLVFPQVPGVPGKKYVALYGTPGSAALGVLGEQDVPATLARADATAAPYRTLTADVVVPAVEIIATIASAGPGDDGNYSTERPVEELRPLVEAAGAAGMAVVLDLQPGRTDFLTQAQRYADLLALPYVGLALDPEWRLAPDQVHLRQIGSVGIDEVNGVAAWLADFTAQRALPQKMLVLHQFAGRMIQDRPRLDTSHDELAIVIHVDGQGSQPGKAGTWNGLRTDAPPVHWGWKNFYDQDVPMLDPTQTYQVQPVPDLVTYQ
;
A
#
# COMPACT_ATOMS: atom_id res chain seq x y z
N MET A 1 57.33 -29.65 -1.86
CA MET A 1 58.15 -30.43 -0.92
C MET A 1 57.21 -31.12 0.07
N LEU A 2 57.40 -32.43 0.23
CA LEU A 2 56.56 -33.46 0.89
C LEU A 2 55.70 -33.09 2.11
N ALA A 3 54.48 -33.66 2.16
CA ALA A 3 53.87 -34.52 3.21
C ALA A 3 52.32 -34.40 3.15
N VAL A 4 51.54 -35.37 2.64
CA VAL A 4 51.05 -36.62 3.30
C VAL A 4 50.22 -36.29 4.55
N VAL A 5 48.90 -36.55 4.61
CA VAL A 5 48.26 -37.85 4.93
C VAL A 5 46.82 -37.94 4.37
N ARG A 6 46.46 -39.18 4.00
CA ARG A 6 45.24 -39.75 3.41
C ARG A 6 44.13 -40.13 4.42
N ASP A 7 42.91 -40.14 3.88
CA ASP A 7 41.79 -41.12 3.96
C ASP A 7 41.08 -41.49 5.27
N LEU A 8 39.73 -41.39 5.19
CA LEU A 8 38.65 -42.37 5.55
C LEU A 8 37.44 -41.61 6.11
N GLU A 9 36.17 -41.92 5.86
CA GLU A 9 35.40 -42.61 4.82
C GLU A 9 33.91 -42.41 5.23
N VAL A 10 33.01 -42.43 4.25
CA VAL A 10 31.58 -42.85 4.35
C VAL A 10 30.57 -42.00 5.14
N GLY A 11 29.45 -41.64 4.46
CA GLY A 11 28.20 -41.30 5.15
C GLY A 11 27.11 -40.62 4.32
N ALA A 12 26.66 -41.22 3.21
CA ALA A 12 25.48 -40.77 2.49
C ALA A 12 24.20 -41.02 3.31
N VAL A 13 23.33 -40.02 3.44
CA VAL A 13 21.99 -40.14 4.05
C VAL A 13 20.91 -39.88 2.99
N PRO A 14 19.98 -40.83 2.75
CA PRO A 14 18.89 -40.65 1.80
C PRO A 14 17.70 -39.92 2.42
N ARG A 15 17.10 -39.01 1.65
CA ARG A 15 15.82 -38.35 1.97
C ARG A 15 14.66 -39.34 1.84
N GLY A 16 14.14 -39.80 2.97
CA GLY A 16 12.93 -40.61 3.04
C GLY A 16 11.65 -39.77 2.87
N ARG A 17 10.92 -39.99 1.78
CA ARG A 17 9.50 -39.64 1.65
C ARG A 17 8.68 -40.54 2.58
N ARG A 18 7.91 -39.96 3.50
CA ARG A 18 6.81 -40.67 4.17
C ARG A 18 5.50 -39.92 3.92
N ARG A 19 4.68 -40.53 3.08
CA ARG A 19 3.23 -40.32 3.00
C ARG A 19 2.61 -40.98 4.24
N ALA A 20 1.75 -40.29 4.95
CA ALA A 20 0.85 -40.91 5.93
C ALA A 20 -0.56 -40.37 5.71
N LEU A 21 -1.42 -41.24 5.18
CA LEU A 21 -2.87 -41.14 5.30
C LEU A 21 -3.24 -41.28 6.78
N VAL A 22 -4.19 -40.48 7.26
CA VAL A 22 -5.01 -40.84 8.42
C VAL A 22 -6.47 -40.59 8.08
N ALA A 23 -7.23 -41.68 8.18
CA ALA A 23 -8.65 -41.79 7.89
C ALA A 23 -9.52 -41.29 9.05
N ALA A 24 -10.75 -40.95 8.69
CA ALA A 24 -11.85 -40.54 9.56
C ALA A 24 -12.27 -41.61 10.58
N LEU A 25 -12.77 -41.16 11.74
CA LEU A 25 -13.77 -41.91 12.49
C LEU A 25 -14.75 -40.95 13.19
N VAL A 26 -16.00 -41.02 12.75
CA VAL A 26 -17.21 -40.47 13.38
C VAL A 26 -17.69 -41.50 14.40
N LEU A 27 -18.04 -41.09 15.62
CA LEU A 27 -18.97 -41.87 16.43
C LEU A 27 -19.81 -40.96 17.34
N ALA A 28 -21.09 -40.86 16.99
CA ALA A 28 -22.16 -40.36 17.85
C ALA A 28 -22.71 -41.55 18.66
N LEU A 29 -23.02 -41.32 19.94
CA LEU A 29 -23.86 -42.21 20.73
C LEU A 29 -24.67 -41.40 21.74
N THR A 30 -25.97 -41.30 21.47
CA THR A 30 -27.03 -40.98 22.43
C THR A 30 -27.73 -42.28 22.83
N LEU A 31 -27.99 -42.50 24.13
CA LEU A 31 -29.32 -42.79 24.69
C LEU A 31 -29.27 -43.28 26.14
N ALA A 32 -30.08 -42.60 26.97
CA ALA A 32 -31.02 -43.08 27.98
C ALA A 32 -30.65 -44.21 28.96
N GLY A 33 -30.80 -43.90 30.25
CA GLY A 33 -31.01 -44.87 31.32
C GLY A 33 -31.63 -44.19 32.55
N CYS A 34 -32.94 -44.40 32.76
CA CYS A 34 -33.62 -44.16 34.04
C CYS A 34 -33.53 -45.43 34.89
N THR A 35 -33.40 -45.30 36.22
CA THR A 35 -34.27 -45.94 37.23
C THR A 35 -33.92 -45.43 38.63
N ALA A 36 -34.98 -45.27 39.43
CA ALA A 36 -35.05 -44.73 40.77
C ALA A 36 -34.50 -45.67 41.86
N ASP A 37 -34.18 -45.12 43.04
CA ASP A 37 -34.44 -45.81 44.30
C ASP A 37 -34.71 -44.81 45.45
N ASP A 38 -35.62 -45.22 46.32
CA ASP A 38 -36.33 -44.46 47.34
C ASP A 38 -35.49 -44.18 48.61
N GLY A 39 -35.75 -43.04 49.24
CA GLY A 39 -35.23 -42.72 50.56
C GLY A 39 -36.01 -41.58 51.21
N GLN A 40 -37.19 -41.88 51.75
CA GLN A 40 -37.95 -40.97 52.58
C GLN A 40 -37.23 -40.64 53.89
N VAL A 41 -36.96 -39.36 54.12
CA VAL A 41 -36.91 -38.74 55.46
C VAL A 41 -37.44 -37.30 55.35
N GLU A 42 -38.66 -37.05 55.81
CA GLU A 42 -39.04 -35.74 56.38
C GLU A 42 -38.52 -35.70 57.83
N PRO A 43 -38.14 -34.53 58.42
CA PRO A 43 -38.96 -33.31 58.36
C PRO A 43 -38.19 -31.97 58.39
N THR A 44 -38.89 -30.87 58.06
CA THR A 44 -39.01 -29.62 58.85
C THR A 44 -39.34 -28.46 57.92
N ALA A 45 -40.52 -27.86 58.10
CA ALA A 45 -40.94 -26.68 57.37
C ALA A 45 -40.13 -25.45 57.81
N THR A 46 -39.22 -25.00 56.96
CA THR A 46 -38.70 -23.62 56.98
C THR A 46 -39.35 -22.86 55.84
N THR A 47 -40.18 -21.89 56.19
CA THR A 47 -40.74 -20.89 55.29
C THR A 47 -39.59 -20.11 54.66
N SER A 48 -39.19 -20.53 53.45
CA SER A 48 -38.20 -19.84 52.64
C SER A 48 -38.94 -18.79 51.81
N THR A 49 -38.77 -17.53 52.19
CA THR A 49 -39.13 -16.38 51.37
C THR A 49 -38.47 -16.57 50.00
N PRO A 50 -39.20 -16.45 48.87
CA PRO A 50 -38.58 -16.61 47.56
C PRO A 50 -37.51 -15.52 47.40
N LEU A 51 -36.25 -15.93 47.20
CA LEU A 51 -35.23 -15.01 46.71
C LEU A 51 -35.75 -14.41 45.39
N PRO A 52 -35.55 -13.10 45.15
CA PRO A 52 -35.83 -12.53 43.85
C PRO A 52 -35.03 -13.32 42.80
N SER A 53 -35.75 -13.90 41.83
CA SER A 53 -35.09 -14.51 40.67
C SER A 53 -34.17 -13.47 40.04
N PRO A 54 -32.89 -13.78 39.76
CA PRO A 54 -32.03 -12.85 39.05
C PRO A 54 -32.73 -12.51 37.74
N SER A 55 -32.99 -11.21 37.53
CA SER A 55 -33.50 -10.74 36.24
C SER A 55 -32.56 -11.26 35.15
N PRO A 56 -33.06 -11.84 34.05
CA PRO A 56 -32.20 -12.34 32.99
C PRO A 56 -31.30 -11.21 32.52
N THR A 57 -29.98 -11.40 32.60
CA THR A 57 -29.03 -10.44 32.04
C THR A 57 -29.37 -10.29 30.56
N PRO A 58 -29.67 -9.07 30.07
CA PRO A 58 -30.01 -8.87 28.66
C PRO A 58 -28.87 -9.40 27.80
N THR A 59 -29.22 -10.18 26.76
CA THR A 59 -28.22 -10.72 25.83
C THR A 59 -27.64 -9.56 25.03
N PRO A 60 -26.30 -9.38 24.98
CA PRO A 60 -25.72 -8.25 24.28
C PRO A 60 -26.02 -8.33 22.78
N VAL A 61 -26.53 -7.23 22.23
CA VAL A 61 -26.79 -7.09 20.78
C VAL A 61 -25.47 -6.82 20.05
N SER A 62 -25.40 -7.16 18.76
CA SER A 62 -24.20 -6.95 17.96
C SER A 62 -24.59 -6.35 16.62
N ALA A 63 -23.78 -5.43 16.12
CA ALA A 63 -23.92 -4.92 14.77
C ALA A 63 -23.74 -6.05 13.74
N GLN A 64 -24.30 -5.86 12.55
CA GLN A 64 -24.06 -6.70 11.39
C GLN A 64 -23.16 -5.94 10.42
N VAL A 65 -22.02 -6.54 10.10
CA VAL A 65 -21.02 -5.98 9.19
C VAL A 65 -20.78 -6.90 8.00
N GLY A 66 -20.34 -6.35 6.88
CA GLY A 66 -20.04 -7.09 5.66
C GLY A 66 -18.92 -6.42 4.87
N ALA A 67 -18.24 -7.22 4.05
CA ALA A 67 -17.30 -6.67 3.07
C ALA A 67 -18.07 -5.98 1.93
N PRO A 68 -17.47 -4.97 1.26
CA PRO A 68 -18.01 -4.44 0.02
C PRO A 68 -18.18 -5.53 -1.04
N ALA A 69 -19.13 -5.34 -1.97
CA ALA A 69 -19.35 -6.30 -3.05
C ALA A 69 -18.19 -6.33 -4.06
N GLU A 70 -17.59 -5.17 -4.32
CA GLU A 70 -16.48 -5.01 -5.27
C GLU A 70 -15.13 -5.36 -4.63
N VAL A 71 -14.16 -5.77 -5.44
CA VAL A 71 -12.77 -6.04 -5.01
C VAL A 71 -12.09 -4.79 -4.47
N ALA A 72 -12.39 -3.63 -5.08
CA ALA A 72 -11.89 -2.34 -4.64
C ALA A 72 -13.05 -1.33 -4.62
N THR A 73 -13.15 -0.56 -3.55
CA THR A 73 -14.14 0.51 -3.37
C THR A 73 -13.41 1.78 -2.97
N VAL A 74 -13.58 2.85 -3.75
CA VAL A 74 -13.03 4.18 -3.42
C VAL A 74 -14.18 5.02 -2.88
N LEU A 75 -14.01 5.55 -1.67
CA LEU A 75 -14.96 6.42 -0.99
C LEU A 75 -14.57 7.88 -1.28
N PRO A 76 -15.22 8.57 -2.24
CA PRO A 76 -14.75 9.83 -2.77
C PRO A 76 -15.07 11.04 -1.90
N ALA A 77 -15.71 10.85 -0.74
CA ALA A 77 -16.15 11.91 0.16
C ALA A 77 -15.14 13.07 0.31
N ALA A 78 -15.62 14.28 0.07
CA ALA A 78 -14.84 15.52 0.20
C ALA A 78 -14.88 16.11 1.62
N THR A 79 -15.86 15.71 2.44
CA THR A 79 -16.04 16.19 3.81
C THR A 79 -15.91 15.06 4.82
N ALA A 80 -15.57 15.41 6.08
CA ALA A 80 -15.46 14.43 7.15
C ALA A 80 -16.80 13.73 7.45
N GLN A 81 -17.92 14.46 7.32
CA GLN A 81 -19.27 13.93 7.51
C GLN A 81 -19.64 12.92 6.43
N ASP A 82 -19.38 13.26 5.16
CA ASP A 82 -19.64 12.36 4.04
C ASP A 82 -18.78 11.10 4.15
N ALA A 83 -17.51 11.25 4.53
CA ALA A 83 -16.60 10.10 4.70
C ALA A 83 -17.06 9.17 5.82
N ALA A 84 -17.57 9.72 6.92
CA ALA A 84 -18.15 8.93 8.01
C ALA A 84 -19.39 8.15 7.55
N LEU A 85 -20.26 8.78 6.75
CA LEU A 85 -21.45 8.14 6.16
C LEU A 85 -21.06 7.06 5.15
N GLU A 86 -20.13 7.35 4.25
CA GLU A 86 -19.64 6.40 3.23
C GLU A 86 -18.95 5.20 3.88
N ALA A 87 -18.10 5.41 4.89
CA ALA A 87 -17.49 4.32 5.64
C ALA A 87 -18.53 3.45 6.35
N SER A 88 -19.56 4.05 6.97
CA SER A 88 -20.68 3.31 7.57
C SER A 88 -21.41 2.46 6.53
N ARG A 89 -21.75 3.04 5.38
CA ARG A 89 -22.44 2.33 4.29
C ARG A 89 -21.61 1.22 3.67
N ALA A 90 -20.28 1.38 3.63
CA ALA A 90 -19.38 0.40 3.06
C ALA A 90 -19.31 -0.90 3.88
N VAL A 91 -19.45 -0.82 5.22
CA VAL A 91 -19.18 -1.99 6.09
C VAL A 91 -20.29 -2.35 7.07
N PHE A 92 -21.23 -1.46 7.40
CA PHE A 92 -22.32 -1.75 8.34
C PHE A 92 -23.64 -2.00 7.61
N VAL A 93 -24.21 -3.18 7.83
CA VAL A 93 -25.56 -3.56 7.38
C VAL A 93 -26.61 -3.13 8.40
N ARG A 94 -26.36 -3.37 9.70
CA ARG A 94 -27.23 -3.01 10.83
C ARG A 94 -26.38 -2.59 12.02
N ALA A 95 -26.78 -1.54 12.75
CA ALA A 95 -26.10 -1.08 13.95
C ALA A 95 -27.10 -0.59 15.02
N PRO A 96 -27.43 -1.42 16.03
CA PRO A 96 -28.37 -1.02 17.09
C PRO A 96 -27.90 0.21 17.89
N VAL A 97 -26.59 0.43 17.96
CA VAL A 97 -25.98 1.61 18.56
C VAL A 97 -25.15 2.33 17.52
N VAL A 98 -25.28 3.66 17.47
CA VAL A 98 -24.44 4.55 16.66
C VAL A 98 -23.82 5.61 17.58
N VAL A 99 -22.55 5.94 17.35
CA VAL A 99 -21.86 7.01 18.09
C VAL A 99 -21.87 8.27 17.23
N VAL A 100 -22.19 9.42 17.83
CA VAL A 100 -22.23 10.71 17.13
C VAL A 100 -21.36 11.72 17.85
N ALA A 101 -20.54 12.46 17.09
CA ALA A 101 -19.69 13.55 17.60
C ALA A 101 -19.78 14.80 16.71
N PRO A 102 -19.48 16.01 17.22
CA PRO A 102 -19.30 17.21 16.40
C PRO A 102 -18.04 17.10 15.53
N VAL A 103 -18.15 17.53 14.26
CA VAL A 103 -17.01 17.56 13.32
C VAL A 103 -15.89 18.51 13.76
N ASP A 104 -16.23 19.56 14.51
CA ASP A 104 -15.28 20.61 14.93
C ASP A 104 -14.65 20.34 16.31
N ASP A 105 -14.97 19.21 16.96
CA ASP A 105 -14.49 18.86 18.30
C ASP A 105 -13.64 17.58 18.27
N VAL A 106 -12.31 17.75 18.26
CA VAL A 106 -11.34 16.65 18.25
C VAL A 106 -11.44 15.79 19.51
N ALA A 107 -11.65 16.40 20.69
CA ALA A 107 -11.75 15.64 21.94
C ALA A 107 -13.01 14.76 21.95
N ALA A 108 -14.12 15.25 21.41
CA ALA A 108 -15.33 14.46 21.20
C ALA A 108 -15.11 13.34 20.19
N GLN A 109 -14.41 13.60 19.07
CA GLN A 109 -14.12 12.57 18.08
C GLN A 109 -13.19 11.47 18.61
N LEU A 110 -12.16 11.81 19.39
CA LEU A 110 -11.29 10.81 20.03
C LEU A 110 -12.07 9.94 21.03
N THR A 111 -12.94 10.56 21.83
CA THR A 111 -13.82 9.85 22.76
C THR A 111 -14.79 8.94 22.01
N ALA A 112 -15.37 9.42 20.91
CA ALA A 112 -16.25 8.66 20.03
C ALA A 112 -15.53 7.48 19.38
N ALA A 113 -14.28 7.66 18.95
CA ALA A 113 -13.47 6.60 18.36
C ALA A 113 -13.23 5.44 19.35
N SER A 114 -12.82 5.75 20.58
CA SER A 114 -12.66 4.73 21.64
C SER A 114 -13.98 4.01 21.93
N ALA A 115 -15.08 4.76 22.07
CA ALA A 115 -16.40 4.20 22.36
C ALA A 115 -16.90 3.30 21.23
N ALA A 116 -16.79 3.75 19.98
CA ALA A 116 -17.21 3.02 18.80
C ALA A 116 -16.50 1.67 18.64
N VAL A 117 -15.18 1.64 18.81
CA VAL A 117 -14.40 0.39 18.73
C VAL A 117 -14.75 -0.57 19.86
N ALA A 118 -15.04 -0.06 21.06
CA ALA A 118 -15.46 -0.89 22.19
C ALA A 118 -16.88 -1.46 22.01
N LEU A 119 -17.77 -0.68 21.40
CA LEU A 119 -19.18 -1.03 21.17
C LEU A 119 -19.40 -1.85 19.90
N GLY A 120 -18.49 -1.78 18.93
CA GLY A 120 -18.69 -2.28 17.58
C GLY A 120 -19.71 -1.47 16.79
N ALA A 121 -19.68 -0.14 16.93
CA ALA A 121 -20.66 0.79 16.38
C ALA A 121 -20.00 1.78 15.40
N PRO A 122 -20.70 2.25 14.35
CA PRO A 122 -20.17 3.30 13.48
C PRO A 122 -20.15 4.66 14.20
N VAL A 123 -19.23 5.53 13.78
CA VAL A 123 -19.15 6.93 14.19
C VAL A 123 -19.68 7.80 13.07
N LEU A 124 -20.71 8.61 13.34
CA LEU A 124 -21.21 9.64 12.44
C LEU A 124 -20.94 11.04 13.01
N LEU A 125 -20.91 12.04 12.14
CA LEU A 125 -20.58 13.40 12.52
C LEU A 125 -21.77 14.36 12.38
N THR A 126 -21.89 15.25 13.36
CA THR A 126 -22.81 16.39 13.33
C THR A 126 -22.03 17.67 13.05
N ALA A 127 -22.67 18.64 12.42
CA ALA A 127 -22.13 19.98 12.29
C ALA A 127 -23.24 21.02 12.56
N PRO A 128 -22.97 22.12 13.29
CA PRO A 128 -24.01 23.05 13.75
C PRO A 128 -24.92 23.65 12.66
N ALA A 129 -24.44 23.71 11.42
CA ALA A 129 -25.16 24.30 10.29
C ALA A 129 -25.39 23.32 9.12
N ALA A 130 -25.07 22.03 9.29
CA ALA A 130 -25.27 21.03 8.26
C ALA A 130 -26.69 20.45 8.31
N ASP A 131 -27.19 20.02 7.16
CA ASP A 131 -28.43 19.24 7.08
C ASP A 131 -28.24 17.90 7.82
N ALA A 132 -29.12 17.63 8.79
CA ALA A 132 -29.12 16.38 9.54
C ALA A 132 -29.78 15.22 8.76
N ALA A 133 -30.48 15.49 7.65
CA ALA A 133 -31.21 14.48 6.89
C ALA A 133 -30.36 13.29 6.43
N PRO A 134 -29.11 13.46 5.90
CA PRO A 134 -28.27 12.33 5.52
C PRO A 134 -27.90 11.43 6.70
N LEU A 135 -27.62 12.03 7.86
CA LEU A 135 -27.33 11.30 9.10
C LEU A 135 -28.58 10.56 9.59
N LEU A 136 -29.73 11.22 9.63
CA LEU A 136 -30.99 10.59 10.04
C LEU A 136 -31.40 9.44 9.10
N ALA A 137 -31.20 9.58 7.79
CA ALA A 137 -31.42 8.52 6.81
C ALA A 137 -30.49 7.32 7.06
N GLU A 138 -29.23 7.58 7.43
CA GLU A 138 -28.28 6.52 7.79
C GLU A 138 -28.68 5.80 9.09
N LEU A 139 -29.16 6.51 10.11
CA LEU A 139 -29.69 5.88 11.33
C LEU A 139 -30.90 4.99 11.03
N ALA A 140 -31.79 5.42 10.12
CA ALA A 140 -32.93 4.62 9.70
C ALA A 140 -32.48 3.36 8.92
N ARG A 141 -31.50 3.50 8.01
CA ARG A 141 -30.92 2.37 7.25
C ARG A 141 -30.30 1.33 8.17
N LEU A 142 -29.61 1.77 9.21
CA LEU A 142 -28.92 0.92 10.19
C LEU A 142 -29.85 0.26 11.20
N ASP A 143 -31.15 0.60 11.21
CA ASP A 143 -32.12 0.15 12.22
C ASP A 143 -31.61 0.47 13.65
N THR A 144 -31.18 1.72 13.84
CA THR A 144 -30.58 2.18 15.10
C THR A 144 -31.62 2.29 16.21
N GLU A 145 -31.32 1.70 17.37
CA GLU A 145 -32.16 1.74 18.58
C GLU A 145 -31.70 2.84 19.56
N ALA A 146 -30.39 3.11 19.60
CA ALA A 146 -29.81 4.14 20.46
C ALA A 146 -28.61 4.87 19.84
N VAL A 147 -28.45 6.14 20.23
CA VAL A 147 -27.33 7.00 19.84
C VAL A 147 -26.54 7.42 21.07
N LEU A 148 -25.22 7.18 21.05
CA LEU A 148 -24.28 7.76 22.00
C LEU A 148 -23.83 9.12 21.49
N ALA A 149 -24.36 10.20 22.06
CA ALA A 149 -24.03 11.57 21.68
C ALA A 149 -22.84 12.07 22.50
N VAL A 150 -21.69 12.24 21.86
CA VAL A 150 -20.43 12.64 22.52
C VAL A 150 -20.21 14.14 22.36
N GLY A 151 -19.89 14.83 23.46
CA GLY A 151 -19.68 16.28 23.46
C GLY A 151 -20.98 17.05 23.19
N ALA A 152 -20.86 18.19 22.52
CA ALA A 152 -22.00 19.05 22.16
C ALA A 152 -22.70 18.60 20.86
N ALA A 153 -22.71 17.29 20.56
CA ALA A 153 -23.39 16.75 19.39
C ALA A 153 -24.90 17.05 19.46
N THR A 154 -25.39 17.86 18.52
CA THR A 154 -26.80 18.22 18.44
C THR A 154 -27.48 17.35 17.38
N LEU A 155 -28.40 16.49 17.84
CA LEU A 155 -29.19 15.63 16.98
C LEU A 155 -30.59 15.46 17.58
N THR A 156 -31.61 15.55 16.74
CA THR A 156 -33.00 15.24 17.12
C THR A 156 -33.47 14.05 16.31
N PRO A 157 -33.18 12.81 16.75
CA PRO A 157 -33.63 11.62 16.03
C PRO A 157 -35.13 11.37 16.26
N PRO A 158 -35.76 10.46 15.48
CA PRO A 158 -37.13 10.02 15.73
C PRO A 158 -37.29 9.50 17.16
N GLY A 159 -38.49 9.64 17.74
CA GLY A 159 -38.76 9.25 19.14
C GLY A 159 -38.56 7.76 19.47
N SER A 160 -38.33 6.90 18.47
CA SER A 160 -37.95 5.50 18.63
C SER A 160 -36.48 5.30 18.98
N VAL A 161 -35.63 6.32 18.81
CA VAL A 161 -34.18 6.25 19.03
C VAL A 161 -33.83 6.92 20.36
N THR A 162 -33.18 6.17 21.25
CA THR A 162 -32.76 6.69 22.56
C THR A 162 -31.44 7.45 22.45
N VAL A 163 -31.36 8.70 22.90
CA VAL A 163 -30.10 9.47 22.92
C VAL A 163 -29.48 9.46 24.31
N VAL A 164 -28.23 9.02 24.40
CA VAL A 164 -27.46 8.95 25.65
C VAL A 164 -26.24 9.88 25.54
N PRO A 165 -26.17 10.97 26.34
CA PRO A 165 -25.07 11.93 26.25
C PRO A 165 -23.82 11.46 27.02
N VAL A 166 -22.64 11.76 26.47
CA VAL A 166 -21.33 11.58 27.11
C VAL A 166 -20.48 12.83 26.89
N PRO A 167 -19.77 13.35 27.90
CA PRO A 167 -18.91 14.52 27.71
C PRO A 167 -17.72 14.21 26.79
N ALA A 168 -17.25 15.22 26.06
CA ALA A 168 -15.97 15.14 25.35
C ALA A 168 -14.82 14.93 26.35
N GLY A 169 -13.85 14.09 26.01
CA GLY A 169 -12.74 13.74 26.90
C GLY A 169 -13.13 12.83 28.07
N ALA A 170 -14.26 12.13 27.97
CA ALA A 170 -14.72 11.22 29.02
C ALA A 170 -13.67 10.14 29.33
N GLY A 171 -13.29 10.03 30.60
CA GLY A 171 -12.40 8.96 31.07
C GLY A 171 -13.07 7.58 31.05
N ALA A 172 -12.25 6.54 31.26
CA ALA A 172 -12.68 5.14 31.20
C ALA A 172 -13.86 4.80 32.13
N ASP A 173 -13.94 5.42 33.31
CA ASP A 173 -15.03 5.16 34.26
C ASP A 173 -16.38 5.70 33.80
N VAL A 174 -16.39 6.91 33.21
CA VAL A 174 -17.60 7.52 32.66
C VAL A 174 -18.07 6.72 31.46
N LEU A 175 -17.15 6.36 30.55
CA LEU A 175 -17.46 5.53 29.38
C LEU A 175 -17.98 4.15 29.80
N ARG A 176 -17.32 3.47 30.74
CA ARG A 176 -17.76 2.16 31.25
C ARG A 176 -19.15 2.22 31.90
N THR A 177 -19.41 3.26 32.69
CA THR A 177 -20.71 3.43 33.37
C THR A 177 -21.83 3.71 32.36
N THR A 178 -21.54 4.49 31.32
CA THR A 178 -22.55 4.91 30.33
C THR A 178 -22.81 3.85 29.26
N THR A 179 -21.76 3.15 28.82
CA THR A 179 -21.82 2.19 27.71
C THR A 179 -21.90 0.73 28.13
N GLY A 180 -21.53 0.42 29.38
CA GLY A 180 -21.32 -0.95 29.84
C GLY A 180 -20.10 -1.66 29.23
N ALA A 181 -19.38 -1.01 28.30
CA ALA A 181 -18.23 -1.57 27.62
C ALA A 181 -16.94 -1.50 28.46
N ARG A 182 -15.93 -2.29 28.08
CA ARG A 182 -14.63 -2.33 28.75
C ARG A 182 -13.60 -1.55 27.94
N PHE A 183 -12.79 -0.77 28.64
CA PHE A 183 -11.76 0.07 28.04
C PHE A 183 -10.39 -0.25 28.64
N GLY A 184 -9.34 -0.01 27.85
CA GLY A 184 -7.95 -0.02 28.30
C GLY A 184 -7.57 1.26 29.04
N ALA A 185 -6.28 1.41 29.33
CA ALA A 185 -5.76 2.61 29.97
C ALA A 185 -5.97 3.86 29.08
N PRO A 186 -6.19 5.04 29.68
CA PRO A 186 -6.17 6.29 28.94
C PRO A 186 -4.84 6.51 28.23
N THR A 187 -4.89 7.04 27.00
CA THR A 187 -3.71 7.36 26.18
C THR A 187 -3.86 8.78 25.66
N GLU A 188 -2.88 9.63 25.97
CA GLU A 188 -2.82 10.97 25.37
C GLU A 188 -2.37 10.88 23.91
N VAL A 189 -3.08 11.59 23.06
CA VAL A 189 -2.83 11.63 21.62
C VAL A 189 -2.12 12.94 21.29
N PRO A 190 -0.83 12.92 20.90
CA PRO A 190 -0.13 14.13 20.52
C PRO A 190 -0.83 14.86 19.37
N THR A 191 -0.80 16.19 19.38
CA THR A 191 -1.33 17.00 18.28
C THR A 191 -0.66 16.62 16.96
N GLY A 192 -1.47 16.32 15.94
CA GLY A 192 -1.01 15.83 14.64
C GLY A 192 -0.84 14.31 14.55
N GLN A 193 -1.08 13.56 15.62
CA GLN A 193 -1.02 12.08 15.65
C GLN A 193 -2.40 11.42 15.80
N GLU A 194 -3.48 12.20 15.68
CA GLU A 194 -4.86 11.74 15.86
C GLU A 194 -5.21 10.63 14.88
N THR A 195 -4.97 10.85 13.59
CA THR A 195 -5.20 9.89 12.50
C THR A 195 -4.47 8.57 12.74
N ALA A 196 -3.16 8.64 13.01
CA ALA A 196 -2.33 7.45 13.22
C ALA A 196 -2.80 6.66 14.45
N THR A 197 -3.21 7.36 15.52
CA THR A 197 -3.67 6.73 16.77
C THR A 197 -5.03 6.07 16.60
N VAL A 198 -5.99 6.73 15.94
CA VAL A 198 -7.32 6.16 15.68
C VAL A 198 -7.20 4.93 14.76
N ARG A 199 -6.36 4.99 13.72
CA ARG A 199 -6.05 3.86 12.83
C ARG A 199 -5.54 2.62 13.60
N ALA A 200 -4.78 2.83 14.66
CA ALA A 200 -4.19 1.77 15.47
C ALA A 200 -5.16 1.14 16.50
N LEU A 201 -6.35 1.72 16.72
CA LEU A 201 -7.30 1.22 17.72
C LEU A 201 -7.75 -0.21 17.43
N ALA A 202 -7.69 -1.09 18.42
CA ALA A 202 -8.17 -2.47 18.30
C ALA A 202 -9.14 -2.81 19.43
N GLY A 203 -10.21 -3.53 19.08
CA GLY A 203 -11.13 -4.12 20.05
C GLY A 203 -10.55 -5.37 20.72
N PRO A 204 -11.24 -5.94 21.73
CA PRO A 204 -12.50 -5.45 22.30
C PRO A 204 -12.32 -4.46 23.46
N ARG A 205 -11.08 -4.12 23.84
CA ARG A 205 -10.76 -3.19 24.95
C ARG A 205 -9.82 -2.08 24.48
N PRO A 206 -10.28 -1.18 23.60
CA PRO A 206 -9.44 -0.10 23.10
C PRO A 206 -9.01 0.83 24.25
N PRO A 207 -7.84 1.49 24.14
CA PRO A 207 -7.48 2.57 25.05
C PRO A 207 -8.49 3.71 24.95
N VAL A 208 -8.63 4.48 26.04
CA VAL A 208 -9.41 5.72 26.03
C VAL A 208 -8.53 6.84 25.49
N LEU A 209 -8.80 7.31 24.28
CA LEU A 209 -8.04 8.37 23.65
C LEU A 209 -8.47 9.72 24.22
N VAL A 210 -7.50 10.52 24.64
CA VAL A 210 -7.72 11.87 25.17
C VAL A 210 -6.72 12.86 24.57
N VAL A 211 -7.09 14.13 24.52
CA VAL A 211 -6.18 15.20 24.05
C VAL A 211 -5.06 15.45 25.07
N PRO A 212 -3.91 16.00 24.65
CA PRO A 212 -2.77 16.23 25.55
C PRO A 212 -3.12 17.11 26.76
N GLY A 213 -2.59 16.77 27.93
CA GLY A 213 -2.83 17.51 29.18
C GLY A 213 -4.16 17.18 29.85
N SER A 214 -4.89 16.17 29.36
CA SER A 214 -6.13 15.69 29.97
C SER A 214 -5.88 14.67 31.08
N LEU A 215 -4.71 14.03 31.10
CA LEU A 215 -4.37 13.12 32.18
C LEU A 215 -3.91 13.88 33.42
N PRO A 216 -4.30 13.44 34.63
CA PRO A 216 -3.78 14.03 35.85
C PRO A 216 -2.25 13.89 35.86
N THR A 217 -1.54 15.00 36.03
CA THR A 217 -0.12 14.95 36.33
C THR A 217 0.03 14.26 37.70
N PRO A 218 0.93 13.28 37.87
CA PRO A 218 1.16 12.69 39.17
C PRO A 218 1.72 13.77 40.09
N SER A 219 0.86 14.38 40.91
CA SER A 219 1.27 15.28 41.96
C SER A 219 2.21 14.54 42.91
N PRO A 220 3.32 15.16 43.38
CA PRO A 220 4.14 14.55 44.42
C PRO A 220 3.27 14.28 45.64
N THR A 221 3.29 13.03 46.10
CA THR A 221 2.53 12.51 47.25
C THR A 221 2.58 13.48 48.43
N PRO A 222 1.46 14.10 48.84
CA PRO A 222 1.40 14.78 50.13
C PRO A 222 1.45 13.72 51.23
N ALA A 223 2.30 13.94 52.23
CA ALA A 223 2.39 13.12 53.43
C ALA A 223 1.01 12.99 54.12
N PRO A 224 0.72 11.87 54.81
CA PRO A 224 -0.61 11.61 55.32
C PRO A 224 -0.89 12.49 56.55
N THR A 225 -1.70 13.53 56.38
CA THR A 225 -2.28 14.27 57.50
C THR A 225 -3.55 13.56 57.96
N ARG A 226 -3.52 13.06 59.20
CA ARG A 226 -4.62 12.39 59.87
C ARG A 226 -5.64 13.42 60.36
N THR A 227 -6.82 13.49 59.73
CA THR A 227 -7.97 14.23 60.31
C THR A 227 -9.33 13.63 59.95
N ALA A 228 -10.06 13.32 61.03
CA ALA A 228 -11.51 13.41 61.24
C ALA A 228 -12.50 12.67 60.32
N ARG A 229 -13.23 11.75 60.96
CA ARG A 229 -14.45 11.06 60.51
C ARG A 229 -15.59 12.05 60.27
N PRO A 230 -16.23 12.09 59.09
CA PRO A 230 -17.49 12.79 58.92
C PRO A 230 -18.66 11.94 59.45
N SER A 231 -19.57 12.64 60.12
CA SER A 231 -20.84 12.14 60.63
C SER A 231 -21.81 11.77 59.49
N ALA A 232 -22.58 10.71 59.69
CA ALA A 232 -23.60 10.24 58.77
C ALA A 232 -24.78 11.23 58.72
N ALA A 233 -24.89 11.99 57.64
CA ALA A 233 -26.09 12.71 57.28
C ALA A 233 -26.87 11.92 56.23
N GLN A 234 -28.05 11.43 56.63
CA GLN A 234 -29.03 10.78 55.77
C GLN A 234 -29.46 11.73 54.67
N SER A 235 -29.12 11.42 53.42
CA SER A 235 -29.62 12.12 52.24
C SER A 235 -30.68 11.26 51.57
N ARG A 236 -31.87 11.85 51.49
CA ARG A 236 -33.09 11.29 50.91
C ARG A 236 -32.86 10.93 49.44
N THR A 237 -33.33 9.74 49.06
CA THR A 237 -33.39 9.24 47.70
C THR A 237 -34.24 10.19 46.84
N PRO A 238 -33.71 10.80 45.77
CA PRO A 238 -34.55 11.36 44.73
C PRO A 238 -35.11 10.20 43.89
N THR A 239 -36.41 10.24 43.64
CA THR A 239 -37.10 9.40 42.67
C THR A 239 -36.36 9.50 41.32
N ALA A 240 -35.67 8.43 40.94
CA ALA A 240 -34.90 8.40 39.70
C ALA A 240 -35.87 8.40 38.51
N THR A 241 -35.83 9.48 37.73
CA THR A 241 -36.26 9.47 36.34
C THR A 241 -35.57 8.30 35.63
N PRO A 242 -36.25 7.54 34.75
CA PRO A 242 -35.59 6.49 33.99
C PRO A 242 -34.45 7.13 33.19
N VAL A 243 -33.22 6.81 33.58
CA VAL A 243 -32.01 7.26 32.88
C VAL A 243 -32.02 6.54 31.53
N ALA A 244 -31.87 7.27 30.43
CA ALA A 244 -31.69 6.67 29.12
C ALA A 244 -30.44 5.76 29.16
N VAL A 245 -30.62 4.45 28.91
CA VAL A 245 -29.53 3.47 28.95
C VAL A 245 -29.29 2.91 27.55
N LEU A 246 -28.04 2.78 27.15
CA LEU A 246 -27.68 2.08 25.91
C LEU A 246 -27.99 0.58 26.03
N PRO A 247 -28.43 -0.08 24.95
CA PRO A 247 -28.48 -1.53 24.92
C PRO A 247 -27.07 -2.08 25.11
N SER A 248 -26.93 -3.17 25.86
CA SER A 248 -25.64 -3.84 26.01
C SER A 248 -25.19 -4.36 24.65
N THR A 249 -23.99 -4.00 24.20
CA THR A 249 -23.45 -4.46 22.90
C THR A 249 -22.23 -5.36 23.04
N ARG A 250 -21.93 -6.10 21.98
CA ARG A 250 -20.62 -6.72 21.75
C ARG A 250 -20.11 -6.36 20.35
N PRO A 251 -18.79 -6.16 20.16
CA PRO A 251 -18.20 -5.98 18.84
C PRO A 251 -18.61 -7.10 17.87
N PRO A 252 -18.91 -6.79 16.60
CA PRO A 252 -19.21 -7.80 15.60
C PRO A 252 -17.98 -8.69 15.33
N ALA A 253 -18.19 -9.81 14.66
CA ALA A 253 -17.08 -10.52 14.03
C ALA A 253 -16.43 -9.60 12.98
N ALA A 254 -15.10 -9.55 12.95
CA ALA A 254 -14.38 -8.70 12.02
C ALA A 254 -14.75 -9.05 10.57
N VAL A 255 -14.87 -8.02 9.72
CA VAL A 255 -15.00 -8.21 8.27
C VAL A 255 -13.74 -8.93 7.77
N THR A 256 -13.92 -10.13 7.21
CA THR A 256 -12.81 -10.98 6.76
C THR A 256 -12.21 -10.50 5.44
N ALA A 257 -10.93 -10.81 5.22
CA ALA A 257 -10.21 -10.57 3.96
C ALA A 257 -10.34 -9.13 3.41
N THR A 258 -10.56 -8.14 4.30
CA THR A 258 -10.78 -6.74 3.91
C THR A 258 -9.77 -5.86 4.59
N VAL A 259 -9.18 -4.93 3.85
CA VAL A 259 -8.37 -3.82 4.39
C VAL A 259 -8.93 -2.49 3.92
N ALA A 260 -8.65 -1.45 4.69
CA ALA A 260 -8.86 -0.09 4.26
C ALA A 260 -7.53 0.65 4.06
N LEU A 261 -7.51 1.61 3.15
CA LEU A 261 -6.37 2.45 2.81
C LEU A 261 -6.70 3.92 3.09
N THR A 262 -5.70 4.64 3.58
CA THR A 262 -5.77 6.07 3.96
C THR A 262 -4.43 6.74 3.65
N GLY A 263 -4.31 8.06 3.83
CA GLY A 263 -3.05 8.79 3.63
C GLY A 263 -3.03 9.71 2.42
N VAL A 264 -4.19 10.03 1.85
CA VAL A 264 -4.39 11.10 0.86
C VAL A 264 -5.65 11.89 1.15
N GLY A 265 -5.59 13.21 0.97
CA GLY A 265 -6.71 14.09 1.26
C GLY A 265 -6.94 14.28 2.76
N VAL A 266 -8.20 14.31 3.18
CA VAL A 266 -8.59 14.37 4.60
C VAL A 266 -8.73 12.95 5.10
N ASP A 267 -8.12 12.62 6.24
CA ASP A 267 -8.28 11.32 6.92
C ASP A 267 -9.23 11.49 8.13
N PRO A 268 -10.56 11.33 7.97
CA PRO A 268 -11.52 11.73 8.99
C PRO A 268 -11.56 10.71 10.12
N LEU A 269 -11.34 11.16 11.36
CA LEU A 269 -11.25 10.27 12.53
C LEU A 269 -12.49 9.37 12.68
N ALA A 270 -13.68 9.90 12.37
CA ALA A 270 -14.93 9.14 12.41
C ALA A 270 -14.98 7.99 11.38
N ALA A 271 -14.51 8.21 10.14
CA ALA A 271 -14.46 7.17 9.11
C ALA A 271 -13.48 6.05 9.50
N LEU A 272 -12.29 6.44 9.99
CA LEU A 272 -11.28 5.51 10.49
C LEU A 272 -11.80 4.68 11.66
N ALA A 273 -12.39 5.34 12.66
CA ALA A 273 -12.97 4.67 13.81
C ALA A 273 -14.10 3.71 13.43
N THR A 274 -14.92 4.07 12.45
CA THR A 274 -15.99 3.23 11.90
C THR A 274 -15.43 1.94 11.29
N LEU A 275 -14.40 2.05 10.45
CA LEU A 275 -13.72 0.88 9.86
C LEU A 275 -13.09 -0.01 10.95
N ARG A 276 -12.41 0.59 11.93
CA ARG A 276 -11.83 -0.14 13.07
C ARG A 276 -12.89 -0.82 13.94
N ALA A 277 -14.05 -0.20 14.14
CA ALA A 277 -15.17 -0.77 14.89
C ALA A 277 -15.82 -1.97 14.16
N ALA A 278 -15.74 -2.01 12.83
CA ALA A 278 -16.10 -3.17 12.02
C ALA A 278 -15.00 -4.25 11.95
N GLY A 279 -13.85 -4.02 12.61
CA GLY A 279 -12.70 -4.93 12.60
C GLY A 279 -11.87 -4.89 11.32
N VAL A 280 -12.06 -3.89 10.45
CA VAL A 280 -11.27 -3.70 9.22
C VAL A 280 -9.92 -3.04 9.57
N PRO A 281 -8.77 -3.67 9.30
CA PRO A 281 -7.48 -3.03 9.42
C PRO A 281 -7.39 -1.84 8.46
N VAL A 282 -6.89 -0.71 8.94
CA VAL A 282 -6.64 0.46 8.10
C VAL A 282 -5.13 0.62 7.95
N LEU A 283 -4.65 0.68 6.72
CA LEU A 283 -3.25 0.74 6.34
C LEU A 283 -2.93 2.11 5.72
N ASP A 284 -1.67 2.50 5.86
CA ASP A 284 -1.15 3.74 5.28
C ASP A 284 -0.74 3.51 3.82
N ALA A 285 -1.23 4.34 2.92
CA ALA A 285 -0.88 4.35 1.50
C ALA A 285 -0.60 5.80 1.07
N PRO A 286 0.56 6.37 1.46
CA PRO A 286 0.90 7.74 1.16
C PRO A 286 0.88 7.97 -0.35
N GLY A 287 0.32 9.11 -0.77
CA GLY A 287 0.17 9.43 -2.19
C GLY A 287 -0.87 8.60 -2.94
N GLY A 288 -1.66 7.76 -2.25
CA GLY A 288 -2.79 7.05 -2.84
C GLY A 288 -2.37 5.79 -3.59
N ASP A 289 -1.14 5.32 -3.36
CA ASP A 289 -0.59 4.15 -4.02
C ASP A 289 0.09 3.22 -3.01
N PRO A 290 -0.47 2.02 -2.72
CA PRO A 290 0.14 1.06 -1.79
C PRO A 290 1.50 0.53 -2.28
N ARG A 291 1.83 0.71 -3.57
CA ARG A 291 3.12 0.35 -4.18
C ARG A 291 4.24 1.32 -3.83
N ALA A 292 3.94 2.52 -3.32
CA ALA A 292 4.91 3.59 -3.17
C ALA A 292 6.00 3.30 -2.13
N THR A 293 5.70 2.51 -1.09
CA THR A 293 6.62 2.29 0.03
C THR A 293 6.80 0.81 0.34
N THR A 294 7.98 0.43 0.85
CA THR A 294 8.23 -0.93 1.34
C THR A 294 7.26 -1.37 2.44
N PRO A 295 7.00 -0.55 3.49
CA PRO A 295 6.01 -0.92 4.51
C PRO A 295 4.59 -1.09 3.94
N GLY A 296 4.18 -0.27 2.98
CA GLY A 296 2.87 -0.39 2.32
C GLY A 296 2.71 -1.71 1.58
N VAL A 297 3.67 -2.05 0.72
CA VAL A 297 3.69 -3.32 -0.03
C VAL A 297 3.69 -4.52 0.92
N GLN A 298 4.53 -4.50 1.95
CA GLN A 298 4.62 -5.59 2.92
C GLN A 298 3.33 -5.75 3.74
N ALA A 299 2.70 -4.64 4.15
CA ALA A 299 1.45 -4.67 4.90
C ALA A 299 0.31 -5.26 4.08
N ILE A 300 0.21 -4.89 2.79
CA ILE A 300 -0.80 -5.44 1.89
C ILE A 300 -0.56 -6.92 1.59
N ALA A 301 0.69 -7.31 1.32
CA ALA A 301 1.05 -8.72 1.12
C ALA A 301 0.76 -9.57 2.36
N ALA A 302 1.05 -9.07 3.56
CA ALA A 302 0.76 -9.76 4.80
C ALA A 302 -0.74 -9.88 5.10
N ALA A 303 -1.53 -8.87 4.70
CA ALA A 303 -2.99 -8.90 4.87
C ALA A 303 -3.70 -9.78 3.84
N ALA A 304 -3.13 -9.92 2.64
CA ALA A 304 -3.69 -10.66 1.50
C ALA A 304 -5.20 -10.40 1.30
N PRO A 305 -5.62 -9.13 1.10
CA PRO A 305 -7.03 -8.78 1.04
C PRO A 305 -7.71 -9.30 -0.24
N GLU A 306 -8.94 -9.78 -0.09
CA GLU A 306 -9.89 -9.99 -1.19
C GLU A 306 -10.67 -8.71 -1.52
N HIS A 307 -10.85 -7.83 -0.52
CA HIS A 307 -11.55 -6.55 -0.66
C HIS A 307 -10.72 -5.39 -0.11
N THR A 308 -10.75 -4.25 -0.80
CA THR A 308 -10.08 -3.02 -0.36
C THR A 308 -11.03 -1.83 -0.36
N ILE A 309 -11.01 -1.04 0.71
CA ILE A 309 -11.72 0.23 0.82
C ILE A 309 -10.69 1.36 0.86
N ALA A 310 -10.74 2.33 -0.05
CA ALA A 310 -9.86 3.49 -0.02
C ALA A 310 -10.63 4.75 0.39
N LEU A 311 -10.09 5.50 1.35
CA LEU A 311 -10.64 6.77 1.79
C LEU A 311 -10.04 7.92 0.96
N GLY A 312 -10.88 8.57 0.13
CA GLY A 312 -10.53 9.75 -0.64
C GLY A 312 -10.39 9.48 -2.14
N ALA A 313 -10.90 10.42 -2.96
CA ALA A 313 -10.90 10.32 -4.43
C ALA A 313 -9.49 10.30 -5.06
N ALA A 314 -8.46 10.73 -4.32
CA ALA A 314 -7.07 10.75 -4.78
C ALA A 314 -6.47 9.34 -4.99
N PHE A 315 -7.12 8.27 -4.51
CA PHE A 315 -6.77 6.89 -4.85
C PHE A 315 -7.09 6.51 -6.31
N GLY A 316 -7.83 7.36 -7.03
CA GLY A 316 -8.17 7.13 -8.44
C GLY A 316 -9.37 6.19 -8.62
N PRO A 317 -9.61 5.71 -9.84
CA PRO A 317 -10.66 4.73 -10.14
C PRO A 317 -10.49 3.40 -9.40
N ALA A 318 -11.60 2.73 -9.08
CA ALA A 318 -11.58 1.47 -8.34
C ALA A 318 -10.81 0.34 -9.05
N ASP A 319 -10.88 0.27 -10.39
CA ASP A 319 -10.14 -0.73 -11.17
C ASP A 319 -8.63 -0.50 -11.13
N GLN A 320 -8.19 0.77 -11.17
CA GLN A 320 -6.78 1.14 -10.99
C GLN A 320 -6.32 0.75 -9.57
N LEU A 321 -7.10 1.07 -8.55
CA LEU A 321 -6.79 0.66 -7.18
C LEU A 321 -6.69 -0.86 -7.04
N ALA A 322 -7.60 -1.61 -7.64
CA ALA A 322 -7.57 -3.08 -7.62
C ALA A 322 -6.27 -3.62 -8.22
N ARG A 323 -5.80 -3.07 -9.36
CA ARG A 323 -4.52 -3.43 -9.97
C ARG A 323 -3.33 -3.10 -9.07
N ARG A 324 -3.32 -1.92 -8.44
CA ARG A 324 -2.26 -1.50 -7.50
C ARG A 324 -2.19 -2.42 -6.28
N VAL A 325 -3.33 -2.76 -5.69
CA VAL A 325 -3.41 -3.70 -4.57
C VAL A 325 -2.94 -5.08 -5.00
N ALA A 326 -3.37 -5.58 -6.16
CA ALA A 326 -2.93 -6.88 -6.67
C ALA A 326 -1.40 -6.96 -6.81
N ALA A 327 -0.77 -5.92 -7.35
CA ALA A 327 0.70 -5.83 -7.42
C ALA A 327 1.34 -5.79 -6.02
N ALA A 328 0.83 -4.96 -5.11
CA ALA A 328 1.32 -4.87 -3.74
C ALA A 328 1.15 -6.18 -2.96
N SER A 329 0.09 -6.96 -3.21
CA SER A 329 -0.17 -8.26 -2.61
C SER A 329 0.89 -9.32 -2.94
N THR A 330 1.66 -9.14 -4.02
CA THR A 330 2.78 -10.03 -4.33
C THR A 330 3.93 -9.91 -3.32
N GLY A 331 4.02 -8.79 -2.59
CA GLY A 331 5.11 -8.51 -1.65
C GLY A 331 6.47 -8.28 -2.31
N VAL A 332 6.55 -8.30 -3.63
CA VAL A 332 7.79 -8.11 -4.39
C VAL A 332 8.27 -6.67 -4.24
N LEU A 333 9.55 -6.46 -3.97
CA LEU A 333 10.16 -5.14 -3.87
C LEU A 333 11.15 -4.92 -5.01
N LEU A 334 11.14 -3.71 -5.57
CA LEU A 334 12.18 -3.24 -6.49
C LEU A 334 13.44 -2.82 -5.72
N GLY A 335 14.56 -2.72 -6.44
CA GLY A 335 15.75 -2.01 -5.97
C GLY A 335 15.37 -0.63 -5.42
N GLY A 336 15.90 -0.32 -4.23
CA GLY A 336 15.57 0.91 -3.51
C GLY A 336 14.21 0.93 -2.79
N GLY A 337 13.46 -0.19 -2.75
CA GLY A 337 12.22 -0.34 -1.98
C GLY A 337 10.94 -0.01 -2.75
N GLY A 338 9.78 -0.39 -2.20
CA GLY A 338 8.49 -0.25 -2.89
C GLY A 338 8.43 -0.95 -4.26
N GLN A 339 7.48 -0.55 -5.09
CA GLN A 339 7.18 -1.13 -6.42
C GLN A 339 7.05 -0.09 -7.54
N LEU A 340 7.22 1.20 -7.22
CA LEU A 340 7.32 2.27 -8.21
C LEU A 340 8.77 2.47 -8.65
N VAL A 341 8.98 2.76 -9.93
CA VAL A 341 10.30 3.04 -10.49
C VAL A 341 10.75 4.44 -10.08
N PHE A 342 9.88 5.44 -10.23
CA PHE A 342 10.15 6.82 -9.80
C PHE A 342 9.02 7.30 -8.88
N PRO A 343 9.03 6.93 -7.58
CA PRO A 343 7.98 7.36 -6.66
C PRO A 343 7.99 8.89 -6.53
N GLN A 344 6.85 9.52 -6.80
CA GLN A 344 6.63 10.97 -6.65
C GLN A 344 5.64 11.24 -5.51
N VAL A 345 5.91 10.65 -4.34
CA VAL A 345 5.03 10.72 -3.17
C VAL A 345 5.69 11.57 -2.07
N PRO A 346 5.01 12.58 -1.51
CA PRO A 346 5.55 13.38 -0.41
C PRO A 346 6.01 12.51 0.77
N GLY A 347 7.24 12.76 1.25
CA GLY A 347 7.82 12.01 2.37
C GLY A 347 8.38 10.63 2.01
N VAL A 348 8.25 10.21 0.76
CA VAL A 348 8.89 9.00 0.23
C VAL A 348 10.12 9.42 -0.60
N PRO A 349 11.33 8.94 -0.28
CA PRO A 349 12.51 9.22 -1.10
C PRO A 349 12.28 8.80 -2.56
N GLY A 350 12.68 9.64 -3.51
CA GLY A 350 12.67 9.29 -4.91
C GLY A 350 13.69 8.20 -5.23
N LYS A 351 13.76 7.80 -6.50
CA LYS A 351 14.82 6.92 -7.00
C LYS A 351 15.52 7.55 -8.19
N LYS A 352 16.82 7.31 -8.26
CA LYS A 352 17.69 7.66 -9.39
C LYS A 352 18.40 6.41 -9.86
N TYR A 353 18.52 6.24 -11.16
CA TYR A 353 19.15 5.05 -11.74
C TYR A 353 20.47 5.41 -12.40
N VAL A 354 21.49 4.60 -12.18
CA VAL A 354 22.79 4.73 -12.84
C VAL A 354 23.11 3.40 -13.52
N ALA A 355 23.08 3.38 -14.85
CA ALA A 355 23.23 2.15 -15.62
C ALA A 355 24.58 2.05 -16.33
N LEU A 356 25.09 0.82 -16.44
CA LEU A 356 26.07 0.46 -17.45
C LEU A 356 25.35 -0.05 -18.70
N TYR A 357 25.75 0.42 -19.88
CA TYR A 357 25.16 0.06 -21.16
C TYR A 357 26.04 -0.92 -21.96
N GLY A 358 25.41 -1.87 -22.65
CA GLY A 358 26.05 -2.62 -23.72
C GLY A 358 25.52 -4.04 -23.88
N THR A 359 26.33 -4.98 -24.38
CA THR A 359 25.93 -6.40 -24.47
C THR A 359 27.05 -7.33 -24.02
N PRO A 360 26.74 -8.37 -23.21
CA PRO A 360 27.74 -9.34 -22.80
C PRO A 360 28.49 -9.96 -23.99
N GLY A 361 29.81 -10.03 -23.90
CA GLY A 361 30.66 -10.66 -24.93
C GLY A 361 31.11 -9.75 -26.07
N SER A 362 30.74 -8.46 -26.09
CA SER A 362 31.24 -7.49 -27.08
C SER A 362 31.62 -6.15 -26.45
N ALA A 363 32.91 -5.91 -26.25
CA ALA A 363 33.43 -4.61 -25.80
C ALA A 363 33.20 -3.48 -26.82
N ALA A 364 32.91 -3.82 -28.09
CA ALA A 364 32.63 -2.83 -29.13
C ALA A 364 31.23 -2.20 -29.02
N LEU A 365 30.34 -2.80 -28.22
CA LEU A 365 28.94 -2.38 -28.07
C LEU A 365 28.64 -1.86 -26.66
N GLY A 366 29.67 -1.41 -25.94
CA GLY A 366 29.55 -0.83 -24.60
C GLY A 366 30.17 -1.68 -23.51
N VAL A 367 30.27 -1.09 -22.33
CA VAL A 367 31.07 -1.58 -21.19
C VAL A 367 30.58 -2.89 -20.58
N LEU A 368 29.35 -3.34 -20.86
CA LEU A 368 28.87 -4.66 -20.40
C LEU A 368 29.61 -5.83 -21.06
N GLY A 369 30.27 -5.62 -22.20
CA GLY A 369 31.00 -6.67 -22.92
C GLY A 369 32.45 -6.87 -22.47
N GLU A 370 32.96 -6.04 -21.55
CA GLU A 370 34.38 -5.99 -21.19
C GLU A 370 34.77 -6.96 -20.06
N GLN A 371 33.80 -7.49 -19.32
CA GLN A 371 34.06 -8.32 -18.16
C GLN A 371 32.99 -9.40 -17.94
N ASP A 372 33.25 -10.34 -17.03
CA ASP A 372 32.27 -11.38 -16.65
C ASP A 372 31.13 -10.81 -15.80
N VAL A 373 30.14 -11.66 -15.46
CA VAL A 373 28.94 -11.22 -14.71
C VAL A 373 29.30 -10.64 -13.33
N PRO A 374 30.08 -11.30 -12.45
CA PRO A 374 30.46 -10.70 -11.17
C PRO A 374 31.18 -9.36 -11.29
N ALA A 375 32.13 -9.24 -12.23
CA ALA A 375 32.85 -7.99 -12.45
C ALA A 375 31.94 -6.88 -13.01
N THR A 376 30.96 -7.24 -13.85
CA THR A 376 29.94 -6.32 -14.37
C THR A 376 29.12 -5.72 -13.24
N LEU A 377 28.63 -6.56 -12.31
CA LEU A 377 27.86 -6.08 -11.16
C LEU A 377 28.71 -5.18 -10.24
N ALA A 378 29.95 -5.57 -9.96
CA ALA A 378 30.86 -4.75 -9.17
C ALA A 378 31.13 -3.38 -9.82
N ARG A 379 31.32 -3.35 -11.15
CA ARG A 379 31.50 -2.10 -11.90
C ARG A 379 30.24 -1.24 -11.90
N ALA A 380 29.05 -1.85 -12.01
CA ALA A 380 27.79 -1.11 -11.97
C ALA A 380 27.59 -0.43 -10.60
N ASP A 381 27.84 -1.15 -9.50
CA ASP A 381 27.77 -0.56 -8.16
C ASP A 381 28.82 0.56 -7.97
N ALA A 382 30.06 0.34 -8.41
CA ALA A 382 31.14 1.33 -8.32
C ALA A 382 30.83 2.60 -9.13
N THR A 383 30.16 2.45 -10.28
CA THR A 383 29.76 3.59 -11.14
C THR A 383 28.61 4.38 -10.52
N ALA A 384 27.68 3.70 -9.84
CA ALA A 384 26.56 4.34 -9.13
C ALA A 384 26.99 4.99 -7.81
N ALA A 385 28.03 4.48 -7.14
CA ALA A 385 28.41 4.89 -5.78
C ALA A 385 28.64 6.40 -5.59
N PRO A 386 29.31 7.14 -6.49
CA PRO A 386 29.52 8.58 -6.34
C PRO A 386 28.22 9.39 -6.30
N TYR A 387 27.15 8.92 -6.95
CA TYR A 387 25.88 9.63 -7.00
C TYR A 387 25.11 9.61 -5.67
N ARG A 388 25.40 8.63 -4.80
CA ARG A 388 24.74 8.47 -3.49
C ARG A 388 24.95 9.66 -2.55
N THR A 389 26.02 10.42 -2.73
CA THR A 389 26.32 11.62 -1.93
C THR A 389 25.78 12.90 -2.55
N LEU A 390 25.24 12.83 -3.77
CA LEU A 390 24.78 13.98 -4.55
C LEU A 390 23.25 14.18 -4.49
N THR A 391 22.51 13.23 -3.91
CA THR A 391 21.06 13.31 -3.76
C THR A 391 20.60 12.62 -2.46
N ALA A 392 19.42 13.02 -1.97
CA ALA A 392 18.71 12.32 -0.90
C ALA A 392 17.86 11.14 -1.44
N ASP A 393 17.67 11.06 -2.76
CA ASP A 393 16.98 9.94 -3.41
C ASP A 393 17.82 8.66 -3.34
N VAL A 394 17.15 7.51 -3.44
CA VAL A 394 17.84 6.22 -3.48
C VAL A 394 18.47 6.01 -4.86
N VAL A 395 19.80 5.90 -4.91
CA VAL A 395 20.51 5.57 -6.14
C VAL A 395 20.55 4.05 -6.34
N VAL A 396 19.91 3.59 -7.40
CA VAL A 396 19.81 2.18 -7.79
C VAL A 396 20.75 1.90 -8.97
N PRO A 397 21.78 1.04 -8.81
CA PRO A 397 22.59 0.61 -9.94
C PRO A 397 21.76 -0.17 -10.95
N ALA A 398 22.12 -0.09 -12.22
CA ALA A 398 21.39 -0.76 -13.30
C ALA A 398 22.32 -1.31 -14.38
N VAL A 399 21.80 -2.22 -15.19
CA VAL A 399 22.42 -2.67 -16.44
C VAL A 399 21.41 -2.55 -17.58
N GLU A 400 21.83 -1.91 -18.66
CA GLU A 400 21.04 -1.78 -19.89
C GLU A 400 21.67 -2.66 -20.96
N ILE A 401 20.97 -3.74 -21.30
CA ILE A 401 21.48 -4.85 -22.10
C ILE A 401 20.89 -4.78 -23.50
N ILE A 402 21.72 -4.61 -24.52
CA ILE A 402 21.32 -4.74 -25.93
C ILE A 402 20.94 -6.21 -26.17
N ALA A 403 19.63 -6.44 -26.26
CA ALA A 403 19.03 -7.75 -26.44
C ALA A 403 18.87 -8.09 -27.92
N THR A 404 18.57 -7.11 -28.76
CA THR A 404 18.58 -7.24 -30.22
C THR A 404 19.57 -6.24 -30.80
N ILE A 405 20.48 -6.72 -31.65
CA ILE A 405 21.65 -5.94 -32.09
C ILE A 405 21.50 -5.60 -33.56
N ALA A 406 21.58 -4.33 -33.92
CA ALA A 406 21.59 -3.89 -35.31
C ALA A 406 22.69 -4.58 -36.12
N SER A 407 22.32 -5.21 -37.23
CA SER A 407 23.23 -6.02 -38.05
C SER A 407 23.56 -5.36 -39.38
N ALA A 408 24.83 -5.37 -39.78
CA ALA A 408 25.26 -4.86 -41.08
C ALA A 408 24.65 -5.63 -42.26
N GLY A 409 24.25 -6.89 -42.04
CA GLY A 409 23.62 -7.75 -43.03
C GLY A 409 22.20 -8.17 -42.64
N PRO A 410 21.40 -8.68 -43.59
CA PRO A 410 19.99 -9.01 -43.38
C PRO A 410 19.73 -10.09 -42.32
N GLY A 411 20.70 -10.94 -41.98
CA GLY A 411 20.46 -12.13 -41.17
C GLY A 411 19.60 -13.16 -41.90
N ASP A 412 19.17 -14.20 -41.19
CA ASP A 412 18.38 -15.30 -41.76
C ASP A 412 16.92 -14.92 -42.03
N ASP A 413 16.37 -13.98 -41.27
CA ASP A 413 14.98 -13.51 -41.41
C ASP A 413 14.84 -12.20 -42.19
N GLY A 414 15.96 -11.64 -42.67
CA GLY A 414 15.97 -10.45 -43.52
C GLY A 414 15.78 -9.13 -42.79
N ASN A 415 15.73 -9.13 -41.46
CA ASN A 415 15.32 -7.98 -40.67
C ASN A 415 16.47 -7.02 -40.29
N TYR A 416 17.75 -7.38 -40.53
CA TYR A 416 18.91 -6.54 -40.13
C TYR A 416 19.05 -6.30 -38.62
N SER A 417 18.61 -7.26 -37.81
CA SER A 417 18.75 -7.33 -36.36
C SER A 417 19.19 -8.75 -35.98
N THR A 418 20.13 -8.85 -35.05
CA THR A 418 20.56 -10.13 -34.46
C THR A 418 19.93 -10.24 -33.08
N GLU A 419 18.91 -11.06 -32.93
CA GLU A 419 18.28 -11.29 -31.62
C GLU A 419 19.12 -12.26 -30.77
N ARG A 420 19.47 -11.83 -29.55
CA ARG A 420 20.14 -12.72 -28.60
C ARG A 420 19.14 -13.69 -27.97
N PRO A 421 19.49 -14.98 -27.82
CA PRO A 421 18.66 -15.94 -27.09
C PRO A 421 18.42 -15.51 -25.65
N VAL A 422 17.22 -15.75 -25.13
CA VAL A 422 16.85 -15.44 -23.73
C VAL A 422 17.80 -16.12 -22.75
N GLU A 423 18.23 -17.34 -23.06
CA GLU A 423 19.11 -18.17 -22.24
C GLU A 423 20.50 -17.56 -22.07
N GLU A 424 20.98 -16.80 -23.06
CA GLU A 424 22.27 -16.12 -22.96
C GLU A 424 22.20 -14.87 -22.07
N LEU A 425 21.07 -14.18 -22.06
CA LEU A 425 20.88 -12.96 -21.27
C LEU A 425 20.54 -13.28 -19.81
N ARG A 426 19.78 -14.36 -19.58
CA ARG A 426 19.25 -14.74 -18.27
C ARG A 426 20.28 -14.75 -17.12
N PRO A 427 21.52 -15.26 -17.28
CA PRO A 427 22.50 -15.26 -16.18
C PRO A 427 22.83 -13.86 -15.66
N LEU A 428 23.03 -12.88 -16.55
CA LEU A 428 23.29 -11.50 -16.12
C LEU A 428 22.03 -10.87 -15.53
N VAL A 429 20.87 -11.09 -16.15
CA VAL A 429 19.58 -10.54 -15.70
C VAL A 429 19.26 -11.00 -14.28
N GLU A 430 19.33 -12.30 -14.01
CA GLU A 430 19.01 -12.87 -12.69
C GLU A 430 20.03 -12.46 -11.63
N ALA A 431 21.32 -12.38 -11.98
CA ALA A 431 22.36 -11.93 -11.07
C ALA A 431 22.22 -10.44 -10.70
N ALA A 432 21.88 -9.59 -11.67
CA ALA A 432 21.58 -8.17 -11.44
C ALA A 432 20.38 -7.99 -10.51
N GLY A 433 19.30 -8.74 -10.76
CA GLY A 433 18.12 -8.74 -9.90
C GLY A 433 18.42 -9.19 -8.46
N ALA A 434 19.19 -10.25 -8.29
CA ALA A 434 19.62 -10.73 -6.97
C ALA A 434 20.49 -9.70 -6.22
N ALA A 435 21.21 -8.85 -6.95
CA ALA A 435 21.97 -7.73 -6.39
C ALA A 435 21.13 -6.46 -6.15
N GLY A 436 19.81 -6.50 -6.40
CA GLY A 436 18.91 -5.36 -6.25
C GLY A 436 19.07 -4.29 -7.33
N MET A 437 19.69 -4.63 -8.46
CA MET A 437 19.88 -3.74 -9.60
C MET A 437 18.67 -3.78 -10.53
N ALA A 438 18.42 -2.68 -11.24
CA ALA A 438 17.47 -2.68 -12.34
C ALA A 438 18.12 -3.23 -13.62
N VAL A 439 17.30 -3.80 -14.48
CA VAL A 439 17.72 -4.26 -15.81
C VAL A 439 16.82 -3.60 -16.84
N VAL A 440 17.38 -3.13 -17.95
CA VAL A 440 16.62 -2.63 -19.10
C VAL A 440 17.07 -3.41 -20.32
N LEU A 441 16.12 -4.01 -21.05
CA LEU A 441 16.41 -4.72 -22.31
C LEU A 441 16.28 -3.76 -23.48
N ASP A 442 17.37 -3.49 -24.17
CA ASP A 442 17.43 -2.58 -25.31
C ASP A 442 17.19 -3.31 -26.63
N LEU A 443 16.31 -2.74 -27.44
CA LEU A 443 15.91 -3.28 -28.74
C LEU A 443 16.40 -2.41 -29.88
N GLN A 444 17.16 -3.01 -30.80
CA GLN A 444 17.63 -2.42 -32.05
C GLN A 444 16.98 -3.18 -33.22
N PRO A 445 15.77 -2.78 -33.67
CA PRO A 445 14.86 -3.69 -34.35
C PRO A 445 15.19 -3.95 -35.82
N GLY A 446 16.05 -3.14 -36.45
CA GLY A 446 16.21 -3.21 -37.89
C GLY A 446 14.87 -2.96 -38.59
N ARG A 447 14.45 -3.86 -39.48
CA ARG A 447 13.22 -3.77 -40.29
C ARG A 447 11.99 -4.38 -39.64
N THR A 448 12.13 -5.07 -38.50
CA THR A 448 10.96 -5.53 -37.74
C THR A 448 10.38 -4.39 -36.90
N ASP A 449 9.15 -4.55 -36.42
CA ASP A 449 8.58 -3.64 -35.42
C ASP A 449 9.04 -3.99 -33.99
N PHE A 450 9.03 -2.99 -33.11
CA PHE A 450 9.43 -3.15 -31.71
C PHE A 450 8.57 -4.14 -30.92
N LEU A 451 7.25 -4.19 -31.18
CA LEU A 451 6.34 -5.05 -30.42
C LEU A 451 6.67 -6.53 -30.67
N THR A 452 6.92 -6.90 -31.92
CA THR A 452 7.36 -8.24 -32.31
C THR A 452 8.63 -8.66 -31.56
N GLN A 453 9.62 -7.77 -31.42
CA GLN A 453 10.84 -8.10 -30.67
C GLN A 453 10.62 -8.10 -29.15
N ALA A 454 9.86 -7.15 -28.59
CA ALA A 454 9.55 -7.10 -27.17
C ALA A 454 8.89 -8.41 -26.68
N GLN A 455 7.97 -8.96 -27.49
CA GLN A 455 7.30 -10.24 -27.18
C GLN A 455 8.25 -11.43 -27.12
N ARG A 456 9.39 -11.41 -27.84
CA ARG A 456 10.41 -12.48 -27.76
C ARG A 456 11.08 -12.55 -26.39
N TYR A 457 11.13 -11.43 -25.66
CA TYR A 457 11.75 -11.33 -24.34
C TYR A 457 10.73 -11.33 -23.19
N ALA A 458 9.49 -11.75 -23.45
CA ALA A 458 8.42 -11.81 -22.45
C ALA A 458 8.84 -12.55 -21.16
N ASP A 459 9.61 -13.63 -21.28
CA ASP A 459 10.10 -14.40 -20.12
C ASP A 459 11.07 -13.64 -19.23
N LEU A 460 11.85 -12.70 -19.78
CA LEU A 460 12.71 -11.82 -19.00
C LEU A 460 11.91 -10.62 -18.47
N LEU A 461 11.01 -10.05 -19.28
CA LEU A 461 10.13 -8.94 -18.86
C LEU A 461 9.18 -9.36 -17.72
N ALA A 462 8.88 -10.66 -17.58
CA ALA A 462 8.15 -11.21 -16.44
C ALA A 462 8.91 -11.09 -15.10
N LEU A 463 10.23 -10.89 -15.13
CA LEU A 463 11.01 -10.66 -13.91
C LEU A 463 10.77 -9.24 -13.38
N PRO A 464 10.50 -9.04 -12.08
CA PRO A 464 10.00 -7.76 -11.54
C PRO A 464 10.84 -6.52 -11.88
N TYR A 465 12.16 -6.65 -11.86
CA TYR A 465 13.15 -5.57 -12.01
C TYR A 465 13.61 -5.32 -13.46
N VAL A 466 12.99 -5.98 -14.44
CA VAL A 466 13.35 -5.86 -15.87
C VAL A 466 12.38 -4.93 -16.60
N GLY A 467 12.89 -3.81 -17.11
CA GLY A 467 12.23 -2.88 -18.03
C GLY A 467 12.66 -3.08 -19.49
N LEU A 468 12.22 -2.19 -20.35
CA LEU A 468 12.42 -2.25 -21.81
C LEU A 468 12.92 -0.89 -22.33
N ALA A 469 13.89 -0.91 -23.24
CA ALA A 469 14.33 0.24 -24.01
C ALA A 469 14.02 0.03 -25.49
N LEU A 470 13.50 1.08 -26.13
CA LEU A 470 13.32 1.14 -27.57
C LEU A 470 14.40 2.06 -28.11
N ASP A 471 15.16 1.59 -29.11
CA ASP A 471 16.16 2.37 -29.80
C ASP A 471 15.75 2.67 -31.26
N PRO A 472 15.05 3.80 -31.51
CA PRO A 472 14.61 4.18 -32.84
C PRO A 472 15.75 4.46 -33.82
N GLU A 473 16.99 4.69 -33.37
CA GLU A 473 18.10 4.96 -34.30
C GLU A 473 18.35 3.76 -35.23
N TRP A 474 18.02 2.56 -34.76
CA TRP A 474 18.16 1.29 -35.48
C TRP A 474 16.86 0.80 -36.11
N ARG A 475 15.80 1.62 -36.13
CA ARG A 475 14.54 1.27 -36.81
C ARG A 475 14.62 1.63 -38.31
N LEU A 476 14.60 0.62 -39.17
CA LEU A 476 14.72 0.72 -40.62
C LEU A 476 13.35 0.61 -41.32
N ALA A 477 13.19 1.34 -42.43
CA ALA A 477 12.16 1.09 -43.42
C ALA A 477 12.53 -0.13 -44.32
N PRO A 478 11.58 -0.70 -45.10
CA PRO A 478 11.78 -1.95 -45.83
C PRO A 478 12.98 -2.00 -46.79
N ASP A 479 13.38 -0.86 -47.37
CA ASP A 479 14.48 -0.73 -48.32
C ASP A 479 15.76 -0.13 -47.71
N GLN A 480 15.72 0.24 -46.43
CA GLN A 480 16.82 0.87 -45.74
C GLN A 480 17.82 -0.14 -45.17
N VAL A 481 19.05 0.31 -44.96
CA VAL A 481 20.12 -0.42 -44.26
C VAL A 481 20.80 0.52 -43.27
N HIS A 482 21.43 -0.02 -42.22
CA HIS A 482 22.11 0.76 -41.18
C HIS A 482 23.27 1.59 -41.73
N LEU A 483 23.67 2.63 -40.96
CA LEU A 483 24.81 3.53 -41.24
C LEU A 483 24.68 4.38 -42.53
N ARG A 484 23.49 4.41 -43.16
CA ARG A 484 23.17 5.31 -44.28
C ARG A 484 22.27 6.47 -43.88
N GLN A 485 21.47 6.26 -42.84
CA GLN A 485 20.58 7.23 -42.21
C GLN A 485 20.43 6.84 -40.74
N ILE A 486 19.93 7.79 -39.94
CA ILE A 486 19.42 7.50 -38.60
C ILE A 486 17.98 7.02 -38.77
N GLY A 487 17.64 5.92 -38.09
CA GLY A 487 16.30 5.35 -38.08
C GLY A 487 15.24 6.25 -37.46
N SER A 488 13.99 5.84 -37.61
CA SER A 488 12.85 6.53 -37.01
C SER A 488 11.68 5.59 -36.81
N VAL A 489 10.87 5.88 -35.79
CA VAL A 489 9.62 5.18 -35.49
C VAL A 489 8.46 6.19 -35.36
N GLY A 490 7.26 5.76 -35.77
CA GLY A 490 6.03 6.51 -35.52
C GLY A 490 5.52 6.29 -34.09
N ILE A 491 4.90 7.31 -33.49
CA ILE A 491 4.38 7.24 -32.12
C ILE A 491 3.38 6.10 -31.91
N ASP A 492 2.64 5.69 -32.95
CA ASP A 492 1.66 4.61 -32.85
C ASP A 492 2.30 3.24 -32.58
N GLU A 493 3.50 2.98 -33.10
CA GLU A 493 4.24 1.76 -32.76
C GLU A 493 4.75 1.81 -31.32
N VAL A 494 5.25 2.97 -30.87
CA VAL A 494 5.70 3.18 -29.47
C VAL A 494 4.53 3.01 -28.49
N ASN A 495 3.38 3.63 -28.76
CA ASN A 495 2.17 3.48 -27.94
C ASN A 495 1.64 2.04 -27.98
N GLY A 496 1.77 1.33 -29.11
CA GLY A 496 1.44 -0.09 -29.20
C GLY A 496 2.29 -0.96 -28.27
N VAL A 497 3.59 -0.67 -28.17
CA VAL A 497 4.49 -1.34 -27.22
C VAL A 497 4.15 -0.96 -25.77
N ALA A 498 3.90 0.32 -25.51
CA ALA A 498 3.52 0.80 -24.17
C ALA A 498 2.24 0.13 -23.68
N ALA A 499 1.18 0.11 -24.50
CA ALA A 499 -0.07 -0.55 -24.17
C ALA A 499 0.12 -2.05 -23.89
N TRP A 500 0.86 -2.75 -24.75
CA TRP A 500 1.15 -4.17 -24.54
C TRP A 500 1.94 -4.42 -23.25
N LEU A 501 2.98 -3.62 -22.97
CA LEU A 501 3.80 -3.79 -21.76
C LEU A 501 3.01 -3.44 -20.48
N ALA A 502 2.13 -2.45 -20.54
CA ALA A 502 1.23 -2.10 -19.45
C ALA A 502 0.25 -3.24 -19.14
N ASP A 503 -0.44 -3.76 -20.15
CA ASP A 503 -1.34 -4.91 -20.01
C ASP A 503 -0.61 -6.15 -19.50
N PHE A 504 0.58 -6.42 -20.06
CA PHE A 504 1.44 -7.53 -19.64
C PHE A 504 1.79 -7.45 -18.16
N THR A 505 2.10 -6.24 -17.68
CA THR A 505 2.47 -5.93 -16.28
C THR A 505 1.27 -6.06 -15.35
N ALA A 506 0.12 -5.47 -15.71
CA ALA A 506 -1.12 -5.53 -14.95
C ALA A 506 -1.62 -6.97 -14.77
N GLN A 507 -1.70 -7.75 -15.86
CA GLN A 507 -2.18 -9.13 -15.84
C GLN A 507 -1.34 -10.07 -14.98
N ARG A 508 -0.07 -9.71 -14.75
CA ARG A 508 0.89 -10.49 -13.94
C ARG A 508 1.12 -9.91 -12.55
N ALA A 509 0.39 -8.85 -12.18
CA ALA A 509 0.56 -8.14 -10.92
C ALA A 509 2.03 -7.76 -10.66
N LEU A 510 2.75 -7.34 -11.70
CA LEU A 510 4.16 -6.97 -11.60
C LEU A 510 4.32 -5.55 -11.05
N PRO A 511 5.46 -5.23 -10.41
CA PRO A 511 5.85 -3.85 -10.14
C PRO A 511 5.91 -3.01 -11.42
N GLN A 512 5.85 -1.68 -11.25
CA GLN A 512 5.93 -0.73 -12.36
C GLN A 512 7.20 -0.97 -13.20
N LYS A 513 7.09 -0.91 -14.52
CA LYS A 513 8.20 -1.15 -15.45
C LYS A 513 8.77 0.15 -15.97
N MET A 514 10.10 0.21 -16.09
CA MET A 514 10.77 1.31 -16.80
C MET A 514 10.64 1.06 -18.31
N LEU A 515 10.09 2.03 -19.05
CA LEU A 515 10.08 2.05 -20.52
C LEU A 515 10.97 3.21 -20.98
N VAL A 516 12.14 2.89 -21.53
CA VAL A 516 13.12 3.87 -22.00
C VAL A 516 12.94 4.09 -23.49
N LEU A 517 12.89 5.35 -23.91
CA LEU A 517 12.86 5.77 -25.30
C LEU A 517 14.16 6.51 -25.60
N HIS A 518 15.09 5.86 -26.31
CA HIS A 518 16.33 6.51 -26.74
C HIS A 518 16.03 7.57 -27.79
N GLN A 519 16.63 8.74 -27.61
CA GLN A 519 16.44 9.84 -28.52
C GLN A 519 17.54 10.90 -28.39
N PHE A 520 18.26 11.15 -29.49
CA PHE A 520 19.17 12.29 -29.63
C PHE A 520 18.80 13.24 -30.78
N ALA A 521 17.72 12.95 -31.51
CA ALA A 521 17.15 13.84 -32.51
C ALA A 521 15.62 13.79 -32.52
N GLY A 522 14.97 14.93 -32.66
CA GLY A 522 13.50 15.02 -32.63
C GLY A 522 12.81 14.12 -33.66
N ARG A 523 13.42 13.92 -34.83
CA ARG A 523 12.88 13.08 -35.93
C ARG A 523 12.86 11.57 -35.65
N MET A 524 13.57 11.10 -34.63
CA MET A 524 13.67 9.67 -34.32
C MET A 524 12.33 9.10 -33.85
N ILE A 525 11.53 9.90 -33.15
CA ILE A 525 10.17 9.55 -32.71
C ILE A 525 9.22 10.58 -33.31
N GLN A 526 8.52 10.18 -34.36
CA GLN A 526 7.59 11.04 -35.09
C GLN A 526 6.28 11.19 -34.30
N ASP A 527 5.70 12.39 -34.29
CA ASP A 527 4.45 12.70 -33.56
C ASP A 527 4.49 12.45 -32.04
N ARG A 528 5.68 12.55 -31.44
CA ARG A 528 5.93 12.33 -29.99
C ARG A 528 4.99 13.05 -29.01
N PRO A 529 4.43 14.25 -29.28
CA PRO A 529 3.43 14.84 -28.38
C PRO A 529 2.18 13.97 -28.14
N ARG A 530 1.93 12.93 -28.95
CA ARG A 530 0.88 11.93 -28.76
C ARG A 530 1.30 10.70 -27.91
N LEU A 531 2.48 10.72 -27.31
CA LEU A 531 2.92 9.63 -26.44
C LEU A 531 1.92 9.44 -25.30
N ASP A 532 1.42 8.22 -25.14
CA ASP A 532 0.48 7.89 -24.08
C ASP A 532 1.25 7.64 -22.77
N THR A 533 1.15 8.59 -21.85
CA THR A 533 1.77 8.51 -20.51
C THR A 533 0.75 8.16 -19.42
N SER A 534 -0.44 7.65 -19.79
CA SER A 534 -1.52 7.35 -18.83
C SER A 534 -1.41 5.97 -18.18
N HIS A 535 -0.51 5.11 -18.66
CA HIS A 535 -0.29 3.76 -18.12
C HIS A 535 0.36 3.79 -16.73
N ASP A 536 -0.42 3.45 -15.70
CA ASP A 536 0.01 3.40 -14.29
C ASP A 536 1.05 2.28 -14.02
N GLU A 537 1.15 1.33 -14.94
CA GLU A 537 2.09 0.22 -14.95
C GLU A 537 3.48 0.61 -15.46
N LEU A 538 3.63 1.79 -16.08
CA LEU A 538 4.86 2.21 -16.74
C LEU A 538 5.43 3.51 -16.16
N ALA A 539 6.75 3.53 -16.06
CA ALA A 539 7.55 4.73 -15.87
C ALA A 539 8.29 5.02 -17.17
N ILE A 540 7.79 5.97 -17.94
CA ILE A 540 8.34 6.30 -19.26
C ILE A 540 9.48 7.31 -19.11
N VAL A 541 10.64 6.97 -19.68
CA VAL A 541 11.85 7.79 -19.70
C VAL A 541 12.17 8.17 -21.14
N ILE A 542 12.29 9.46 -21.44
CA ILE A 542 13.01 9.89 -22.65
C ILE A 542 14.47 10.04 -22.28
N HIS A 543 15.32 9.23 -22.91
CA HIS A 543 16.74 9.14 -22.61
C HIS A 543 17.56 9.78 -23.72
N VAL A 544 18.23 10.89 -23.38
CA VAL A 544 19.05 11.66 -24.31
C VAL A 544 20.40 10.98 -24.46
N ASP A 545 20.53 10.24 -25.55
CA ASP A 545 21.59 9.28 -25.82
C ASP A 545 22.56 9.75 -26.94
N GLY A 546 22.65 11.05 -27.17
CA GLY A 546 23.57 11.63 -28.16
C GLY A 546 24.96 11.88 -27.60
N GLN A 547 26.00 11.50 -28.33
CA GLN A 547 27.41 11.76 -27.97
C GLN A 547 27.92 13.11 -28.51
N GLY A 548 28.97 13.65 -27.89
CA GLY A 548 29.75 14.75 -28.48
C GLY A 548 30.18 15.81 -27.47
N SER A 549 30.30 17.07 -27.94
CA SER A 549 30.69 18.17 -27.06
C SER A 549 29.59 18.50 -26.04
N GLN A 550 29.98 18.88 -24.83
CA GLN A 550 29.03 19.21 -23.76
C GLN A 550 28.01 20.29 -24.14
N PRO A 551 28.38 21.38 -24.86
CA PRO A 551 27.39 22.32 -25.39
C PRO A 551 26.40 21.69 -26.37
N GLY A 552 26.85 20.78 -27.24
CA GLY A 552 25.98 20.07 -28.18
C GLY A 552 24.98 19.15 -27.49
N LYS A 553 25.44 18.42 -26.46
CA LYS A 553 24.57 17.58 -25.63
C LYS A 553 23.57 18.41 -24.84
N ALA A 554 24.00 19.50 -24.22
CA ALA A 554 23.09 20.43 -23.53
C ALA A 554 22.05 21.04 -24.48
N GLY A 555 22.44 21.37 -25.72
CA GLY A 555 21.51 21.82 -26.76
C GLY A 555 20.47 20.75 -27.12
N THR A 556 20.89 19.50 -27.27
CA THR A 556 20.01 18.36 -27.56
C THR A 556 19.05 18.09 -26.40
N TRP A 557 19.57 18.09 -25.17
CA TRP A 557 18.78 17.97 -23.94
C TRP A 557 17.67 19.02 -23.86
N ASN A 558 18.00 20.30 -24.04
CA ASN A 558 17.01 21.38 -24.00
C ASN A 558 16.02 21.29 -25.16
N GLY A 559 16.50 20.97 -26.36
CA GLY A 559 15.65 20.85 -27.55
C GLY A 559 14.63 19.71 -27.42
N LEU A 560 15.06 18.53 -26.98
CA LEU A 560 14.17 17.37 -26.81
C LEU A 560 13.18 17.53 -25.67
N ARG A 561 13.45 18.39 -24.69
CA ARG A 561 12.53 18.70 -23.58
C ARG A 561 11.45 19.71 -23.95
N THR A 562 11.65 20.47 -25.01
CA THR A 562 10.67 21.46 -25.46
C THR A 562 9.39 20.75 -25.90
N ASP A 563 8.25 21.16 -25.33
CA ASP A 563 6.92 20.60 -25.57
C ASP A 563 6.81 19.07 -25.38
N ALA A 564 7.67 18.51 -24.52
CA ALA A 564 7.64 17.09 -24.21
C ALA A 564 6.46 16.74 -23.29
N PRO A 565 5.83 15.56 -23.47
CA PRO A 565 4.82 15.04 -22.54
C PRO A 565 5.42 14.82 -21.13
N PRO A 566 4.58 14.63 -20.09
CA PRO A 566 5.06 14.39 -18.72
C PRO A 566 5.76 13.03 -18.63
N VAL A 567 7.09 13.04 -18.78
CA VAL A 567 7.98 11.87 -18.74
C VAL A 567 9.15 12.12 -17.79
N HIS A 568 9.81 11.02 -17.41
CA HIS A 568 11.12 11.07 -16.77
C HIS A 568 12.21 11.32 -17.79
N TRP A 569 13.35 11.82 -17.31
CA TRP A 569 14.45 12.22 -18.18
C TRP A 569 15.71 11.46 -17.89
N GLY A 570 16.36 10.99 -18.95
CA GLY A 570 17.64 10.32 -18.83
C GLY A 570 18.74 10.98 -19.65
N TRP A 571 19.99 10.80 -19.21
CA TRP A 571 21.20 11.33 -19.84
C TRP A 571 22.25 10.22 -19.99
N LYS A 572 22.77 10.02 -21.20
CA LYS A 572 23.88 9.09 -21.44
C LYS A 572 25.22 9.82 -21.40
N ASN A 573 26.21 9.27 -20.72
CA ASN A 573 27.61 9.67 -20.78
C ASN A 573 28.39 8.63 -21.59
N PHE A 574 29.24 9.10 -22.49
CA PHE A 574 30.08 8.25 -23.34
C PHE A 574 31.55 8.39 -22.92
N TYR A 575 32.19 7.28 -22.53
CA TYR A 575 33.55 7.34 -21.97
C TYR A 575 34.58 7.92 -22.94
N ASP A 576 34.50 7.53 -24.22
CA ASP A 576 35.51 7.88 -25.22
C ASP A 576 35.04 8.99 -26.18
N GLN A 577 33.73 9.13 -26.38
CA GLN A 577 33.15 10.01 -27.40
C GLN A 577 32.78 11.39 -26.86
N ASP A 578 32.56 11.51 -25.55
CA ASP A 578 32.38 12.80 -24.91
C ASP A 578 33.75 13.36 -24.49
N VAL A 579 34.17 14.47 -25.08
CA VAL A 579 35.49 15.07 -24.83
C VAL A 579 35.35 16.54 -24.38
N PRO A 580 35.53 16.86 -23.08
CA PRO A 580 35.60 15.92 -21.95
C PRO A 580 34.21 15.34 -21.60
N MET A 581 34.16 14.12 -21.09
CA MET A 581 32.96 13.54 -20.46
C MET A 581 32.67 14.25 -19.13
N LEU A 582 31.39 14.40 -18.77
CA LEU A 582 31.03 14.91 -17.44
C LEU A 582 31.35 13.87 -16.37
N ASP A 583 31.93 14.33 -15.25
CA ASP A 583 32.00 13.52 -14.04
C ASP A 583 30.62 13.42 -13.35
N PRO A 584 30.44 12.59 -12.31
CA PRO A 584 29.16 12.48 -11.60
C PRO A 584 28.63 13.80 -11.01
N THR A 585 29.50 14.66 -10.49
CA THR A 585 29.11 15.96 -9.91
C THR A 585 28.59 16.88 -11.00
N GLN A 586 29.29 16.94 -12.14
CA GLN A 586 28.89 17.73 -13.30
C GLN A 586 27.62 17.17 -13.97
N THR A 587 27.46 15.85 -14.03
CA THR A 587 26.25 15.21 -14.56
C THR A 587 25.02 15.61 -13.73
N TYR A 588 25.15 15.69 -12.40
CA TYR A 588 24.08 16.18 -11.51
C TYR A 588 23.92 17.70 -11.49
N GLN A 589 24.73 18.44 -12.25
CA GLN A 589 24.48 19.87 -12.53
C GLN A 589 23.64 20.08 -13.80
N VAL A 590 23.41 19.04 -14.62
CA VAL A 590 22.45 19.10 -15.72
C VAL A 590 21.06 19.39 -15.15
N GLN A 591 20.35 20.36 -15.73
CA GLN A 591 19.04 20.80 -15.23
C GLN A 591 17.89 20.51 -16.21
N PRO A 592 16.77 19.95 -15.72
CA PRO A 592 16.63 19.35 -14.39
C PRO A 592 17.54 18.13 -14.23
N VAL A 593 17.79 17.74 -12.98
CA VAL A 593 18.64 16.59 -12.67
C VAL A 593 18.08 15.32 -13.32
N PRO A 594 18.88 14.58 -14.13
CA PRO A 594 18.43 13.35 -14.75
C PRO A 594 17.90 12.32 -13.73
N ASP A 595 16.88 11.57 -14.12
CA ASP A 595 16.32 10.44 -13.37
C ASP A 595 17.08 9.13 -13.65
N LEU A 596 17.58 9.00 -14.89
CA LEU A 596 18.42 7.89 -15.36
C LEU A 596 19.72 8.46 -15.93
N VAL A 597 20.87 8.01 -15.43
CA VAL A 597 22.17 8.27 -16.04
C VAL A 597 22.73 6.96 -16.56
N THR A 598 23.18 6.91 -17.80
CA THR A 598 23.79 5.70 -18.36
C THR A 598 25.23 5.98 -18.78
N TYR A 599 26.07 4.95 -18.73
CA TYR A 599 27.47 4.99 -19.12
C TYR A 599 27.73 3.97 -20.22
N GLN A 600 28.22 4.44 -21.36
CA GLN A 600 28.53 3.64 -22.54
C GLN A 600 29.99 3.76 -22.95
#